data_AF-X6MGV9-F1
#
_entry.id   AF-X6MGV9-F1
#
_cell.length_a   1.000
_cell.length_b   1.000
_cell.length_c   1.000
_cell.angle_alpha   90.00
_cell.angle_beta   90.00
_cell.angle_gamma   90.00
#
_symmetry.space_group_name_H-M   'P 1'
#
loop_
_entity.id
_entity.type
_entity.pdbx_description
1 polymer ?
#
loop_
_entity_poly.entity_id
_entity_poly.type
_entity_poly.pdbx_seq_one_letter_code
_entity_poly.pdbx_strand_id
1 'polypeptide(L)'
;MCLHILWNILKYPKHIKYRQIHKQALYNYLFQKCHTLDADFDQVFLEMGYHLQYIGFKKENDDNWYYQYHHIQLLHLWECYQKMIHLQPMYFICVYFVVVNKTNDINNIINHFK
;
A
#
# COMPACT_ATOMS: atom_id res chain seq x y z
N MET A 1 -0.94 -2.97 3.50
CA MET A 1 -1.59 -1.95 4.37
C MET A 1 -3.01 -1.62 3.89
N CYS A 2 -3.20 -1.29 2.60
CA CYS A 2 -4.50 -0.98 2.00
C CYS A 2 -5.57 -2.06 2.25
N LEU A 3 -5.23 -3.36 2.13
CA LEU A 3 -6.19 -4.44 2.43
C LEU A 3 -6.71 -4.42 3.86
N HIS A 4 -5.87 -4.13 4.85
CA HIS A 4 -6.32 -4.04 6.25
C HIS A 4 -7.24 -2.84 6.47
N ILE A 5 -6.97 -1.71 5.82
CA ILE A 5 -7.83 -0.52 5.89
C ILE A 5 -9.19 -0.83 5.26
N LEU A 6 -9.20 -1.38 4.05
CA LEU A 6 -10.42 -1.80 3.34
C LEU A 6 -11.23 -2.80 4.17
N TRP A 7 -10.58 -3.83 4.71
CA TRP A 7 -11.23 -4.83 5.55
C TRP A 7 -11.86 -4.21 6.81
N ASN A 8 -11.18 -3.27 7.46
CA ASN A 8 -11.71 -2.61 8.65
C ASN A 8 -12.97 -1.77 8.33
N ILE A 9 -13.00 -1.08 7.20
CA ILE A 9 -14.18 -0.30 6.77
C ILE A 9 -15.34 -1.22 6.38
N LEU A 10 -15.06 -2.30 5.65
CA LEU A 10 -16.07 -3.30 5.25
C LEU A 10 -16.67 -4.00 6.47
N LYS A 11 -15.84 -4.38 7.44
CA LYS A 11 -16.27 -5.07 8.66
C LYS A 11 -17.03 -4.16 9.63
N TYR A 12 -16.61 -2.90 9.74
CA TYR A 12 -17.17 -1.95 10.70
C TYR A 12 -17.63 -0.66 10.04
N PRO A 13 -18.65 -0.71 9.16
CA PRO A 13 -19.02 0.43 8.33
C PRO A 13 -19.49 1.63 9.15
N LYS A 14 -20.10 1.43 10.32
CA LYS A 14 -20.59 2.53 11.17
C LYS A 14 -19.51 3.21 12.01
N HIS A 15 -18.29 2.67 12.06
CA HIS A 15 -17.25 3.15 12.96
C HIS A 15 -16.41 4.24 12.28
N ILE A 16 -16.65 5.50 12.66
CA ILE A 16 -15.98 6.67 12.06
C ILE A 16 -14.45 6.62 12.19
N LYS A 17 -13.93 5.97 13.24
CA LYS A 17 -12.49 5.78 13.45
C LYS A 17 -11.79 5.12 12.27
N TYR A 18 -12.44 4.18 11.57
CA TYR A 18 -11.82 3.51 10.40
C TYR A 18 -11.93 4.32 9.11
N ARG A 19 -12.69 5.41 9.14
CA ARG A 19 -12.81 6.36 8.03
C ARG A 19 -11.79 7.50 8.12
N GLN A 20 -10.92 7.48 9.13
CA GLN A 20 -9.92 8.52 9.40
C GLN A 20 -8.55 7.87 9.57
N ILE A 21 -7.54 8.43 8.92
CA ILE A 21 -6.15 8.00 9.06
C ILE A 21 -5.30 9.22 9.35
N HIS A 22 -4.70 9.24 10.54
CA HIS A 22 -3.80 10.31 10.94
C HIS A 22 -2.49 10.25 10.16
N LYS A 23 -2.05 11.39 9.60
CA LYS A 23 -0.80 11.48 8.83
C LYS A 23 0.40 10.98 9.62
N GLN A 24 0.54 11.39 10.87
CA GLN A 24 1.70 11.00 11.68
C GLN A 24 1.72 9.49 11.96
N ALA A 25 0.55 8.90 12.25
CA ALA A 25 0.44 7.46 12.46
C ALA A 25 0.77 6.67 11.19
N LEU A 26 0.27 7.14 10.03
CA LEU A 26 0.58 6.57 8.72
C LEU A 26 2.08 6.67 8.41
N TYR A 27 2.67 7.85 8.59
CA TYR A 27 4.09 8.11 8.38
C TYR A 27 4.95 7.20 9.24
N ASN A 28 4.73 7.20 10.56
CA ASN A 28 5.54 6.40 11.50
C ASN A 28 5.45 4.91 11.19
N TYR A 29 4.25 4.41 10.87
CA TYR A 29 4.05 3.02 10.52
C TYR A 29 4.80 2.64 9.23
N LEU A 30 4.67 3.45 8.18
CA LEU A 30 5.34 3.21 6.90
C LEU A 30 6.85 3.32 7.05
N PHE A 31 7.34 4.32 7.77
CA PHE A 31 8.76 4.52 8.04
C PHE A 31 9.36 3.30 8.73
N GLN A 32 8.71 2.81 9.79
CA GLN A 32 9.16 1.60 10.49
C GLN A 32 9.15 0.37 9.57
N LYS A 33 8.13 0.23 8.72
CA LYS A 33 8.03 -0.89 7.78
C LYS A 33 9.09 -0.84 6.67
N CYS A 34 9.32 0.33 6.08
CA CYS A 34 10.35 0.55 5.06
C CYS A 34 11.74 0.30 5.65
N HIS A 35 12.02 0.83 6.85
CA HIS A 35 13.29 0.56 7.55
C HIS A 35 13.50 -0.93 7.82
N THR A 36 12.45 -1.67 8.17
CA THR A 36 12.55 -3.12 8.40
C THR A 36 12.81 -3.91 7.11
N LEU A 37 12.32 -3.40 5.98
CA LEU A 37 12.36 -4.09 4.68
C LEU A 37 13.43 -3.53 3.73
N ASP A 38 14.25 -2.58 4.18
CA ASP A 38 15.20 -1.81 3.36
C ASP A 38 14.57 -1.28 2.05
N ALA A 39 13.34 -0.75 2.16
CA ALA A 39 12.58 -0.22 1.04
C ALA A 39 12.65 1.30 0.97
N ASP A 40 12.56 1.86 -0.24
CA ASP A 40 12.47 3.31 -0.45
C ASP A 40 11.20 3.87 0.20
N PHE A 41 11.39 4.65 1.27
CA PHE A 41 10.29 5.23 2.02
C PHE A 41 9.50 6.26 1.21
N ASP A 42 10.18 7.11 0.43
CA ASP A 42 9.51 8.19 -0.30
C ASP A 42 8.62 7.62 -1.41
N GLN A 43 9.12 6.59 -2.11
CA GLN A 43 8.33 5.86 -3.10
C GLN A 43 7.11 5.20 -2.45
N VAL A 44 7.29 4.46 -1.35
CA VAL A 44 6.20 3.76 -0.64
C VAL A 44 5.17 4.75 -0.09
N PHE A 45 5.60 5.88 0.44
CA PHE A 45 4.71 6.90 0.99
C PHE A 45 3.85 7.55 -0.11
N LEU A 46 4.45 7.83 -1.26
CA LEU A 46 3.76 8.37 -2.44
C LEU A 46 2.74 7.37 -3.00
N GLU A 47 3.14 6.11 -3.20
CA GLU A 47 2.25 5.03 -3.66
C GLU A 47 1.07 4.80 -2.70
N MET A 48 1.33 4.83 -1.40
CA MET A 48 0.27 4.74 -0.39
C MET A 48 -0.75 5.88 -0.55
N GLY A 49 -0.29 7.09 -0.81
CA GLY A 49 -1.17 8.24 -1.09
C GLY A 49 -2.10 7.98 -2.28
N TYR A 50 -1.56 7.47 -3.39
CA TYR A 50 -2.37 7.10 -4.56
C TYR A 50 -3.38 5.99 -4.26
N HIS A 51 -3.00 4.98 -3.50
CA HIS A 51 -3.92 3.91 -3.10
C HIS A 51 -5.06 4.43 -2.22
N LEU A 52 -4.76 5.33 -1.27
CA LEU A 52 -5.78 5.94 -0.43
C LEU A 52 -6.78 6.76 -1.27
N GLN A 53 -6.29 7.58 -2.20
CA GLN A 53 -7.14 8.33 -3.12
C GLN A 53 -8.01 7.43 -3.98
N TYR A 54 -7.42 6.37 -4.56
CA TYR A 54 -8.13 5.39 -5.36
C TYR A 54 -9.27 4.71 -4.57
N ILE A 55 -9.07 4.44 -3.28
CA ILE A 55 -10.09 3.85 -2.39
C ILE A 55 -11.20 4.85 -2.07
N GLY A 56 -10.96 6.15 -2.19
CA GLY A 56 -11.91 7.22 -1.86
C GLY A 56 -11.57 8.00 -0.60
N PHE A 57 -10.33 7.93 -0.11
CA PHE A 57 -9.83 8.83 0.91
C PHE A 57 -9.35 10.14 0.29
N LYS A 58 -9.66 11.25 0.95
CA LYS A 58 -9.19 12.58 0.59
C LYS A 58 -8.37 13.15 1.74
N LYS A 59 -7.33 13.90 1.39
CA LYS A 59 -6.55 14.68 2.35
C LYS A 59 -7.29 15.98 2.66
N GLU A 60 -7.44 16.31 3.93
CA GLU A 60 -8.03 17.58 4.38
C GLU A 60 -6.95 18.56 4.87
N ASN A 61 -7.37 19.72 5.38
CA ASN A 61 -6.48 20.83 5.77
C ASN A 61 -5.53 20.48 6.92
N ASP A 62 -5.91 19.54 7.78
CA ASP A 62 -5.09 19.04 8.87
C ASP A 62 -4.13 17.92 8.42
N ASP A 63 -4.00 17.73 7.10
CA ASP A 63 -3.16 16.74 6.46
C ASP A 63 -3.56 15.27 6.72
N ASN A 64 -4.65 15.02 7.48
CA ASN A 64 -5.17 13.69 7.71
C ASN A 64 -6.02 13.21 6.52
N TRP A 65 -6.20 11.90 6.43
CA TRP A 65 -6.98 11.27 5.36
C TRP A 65 -8.36 10.89 5.88
N TYR A 66 -9.38 11.30 5.13
CA TYR A 66 -10.79 11.08 5.44
C TYR A 66 -11.48 10.35 4.32
N TYR A 67 -12.27 9.33 4.64
CA TYR A 67 -13.11 8.65 3.67
C TYR A 67 -14.25 9.57 3.24
N GLN A 68 -14.29 9.94 1.95
CA GLN A 68 -15.09 11.06 1.45
C GLN A 68 -16.62 10.79 1.48
N TYR A 69 -17.04 9.53 1.50
CA TYR A 69 -18.45 9.19 1.38
C TYR A 69 -19.16 9.11 2.74
N HIS A 70 -20.20 9.93 2.91
CA HIS A 70 -21.09 9.87 4.08
C HIS A 70 -21.73 8.47 4.23
N HIS A 71 -22.19 7.90 3.11
CA HIS A 71 -22.65 6.52 3.04
C HIS A 71 -21.55 5.63 2.48
N ILE A 72 -21.32 4.49 3.13
CA ILE A 72 -20.32 3.53 2.66
C ILE A 72 -20.80 2.90 1.37
N GLN A 73 -20.03 3.14 0.31
CA GLN A 73 -20.18 2.47 -0.97
C GLN A 73 -19.57 1.07 -0.86
N LEU A 74 -20.32 0.14 -0.26
CA LEU A 74 -19.88 -1.25 -0.03
C LEU A 74 -19.40 -1.92 -1.33
N LEU A 75 -20.10 -1.68 -2.44
CA LEU A 75 -19.74 -2.21 -3.74
C LEU A 75 -18.36 -1.70 -4.20
N HIS A 76 -18.15 -0.38 -4.17
CA HIS A 76 -16.87 0.23 -4.54
C HIS A 76 -15.71 -0.28 -3.67
N LEU A 77 -15.92 -0.36 -2.35
CA LEU A 77 -14.91 -0.89 -1.42
C LEU A 77 -14.60 -2.36 -1.66
N TRP A 78 -15.61 -3.16 -1.99
CA TRP A 78 -15.44 -4.56 -2.33
C TRP A 78 -14.64 -4.75 -3.62
N GLU A 79 -14.96 -3.99 -4.67
CA GLU A 79 -14.18 -3.98 -5.91
C GLU A 79 -12.73 -3.53 -5.67
N CYS A 80 -12.53 -2.50 -4.85
CA CYS A 80 -11.20 -2.08 -4.43
C CYS A 80 -10.45 -3.18 -3.69
N TYR A 81 -11.14 -3.90 -2.80
CA TYR A 81 -10.57 -5.02 -2.04
C TYR A 81 -10.13 -6.16 -2.97
N GLN A 82 -10.97 -6.55 -3.93
CA GLN A 82 -10.64 -7.57 -4.92
C GLN A 82 -9.42 -7.16 -5.76
N LYS A 83 -9.39 -5.94 -6.29
CA LYS A 83 -8.25 -5.43 -7.06
C LYS A 83 -6.96 -5.42 -6.25
N MET A 84 -7.00 -4.97 -4.99
CA MET A 84 -5.83 -4.93 -4.11
C MET A 84 -5.31 -6.33 -3.76
N ILE A 85 -6.20 -7.33 -3.64
CA ILE A 85 -5.80 -8.73 -3.48
C ILE A 85 -5.03 -9.20 -4.70
N HIS A 86 -5.43 -8.84 -5.92
CA HIS A 86 -4.72 -9.27 -7.13
C HIS A 86 -3.40 -8.53 -7.35
N LEU A 87 -3.28 -7.26 -6.93
CA LEU A 87 -2.04 -6.51 -7.02
C LEU A 87 -0.93 -7.10 -6.14
N GLN A 88 -1.25 -7.63 -4.95
CA GLN A 88 -0.24 -8.15 -4.02
C GLN A 88 0.57 -9.34 -4.57
N PRO A 89 -0.06 -10.42 -5.07
CA PRO A 89 0.63 -11.52 -5.75
C PRO A 89 1.39 -11.05 -6.99
N MET A 90 0.79 -10.17 -7.80
CA MET A 90 1.45 -9.64 -9.00
C MET A 90 2.75 -8.91 -8.64
N TYR A 91 2.72 -8.03 -7.64
CA TYR A 91 3.91 -7.35 -7.15
C TYR A 91 4.96 -8.33 -6.63
N PHE A 92 4.54 -9.33 -5.86
CA PHE A 92 5.46 -10.33 -5.31
C PHE A 92 6.16 -11.14 -6.41
N ILE A 93 5.40 -11.54 -7.43
CA ILE A 93 5.90 -12.24 -8.61
C ILE A 93 6.86 -11.35 -9.39
N CYS A 94 6.50 -10.09 -9.68
CA CYS A 94 7.35 -9.16 -10.40
C CYS A 94 8.67 -8.88 -9.65
N VAL A 95 8.61 -8.59 -8.36
CA VAL A 95 9.81 -8.35 -7.53
C VAL A 95 10.70 -9.60 -7.51
N TYR A 96 10.11 -10.79 -7.32
CA TYR A 96 10.85 -12.04 -7.35
C TYR A 96 11.58 -12.24 -8.69
N PHE A 97 10.89 -12.08 -9.83
CA PHE A 97 11.52 -12.21 -11.15
C PHE A 97 12.63 -11.17 -11.37
N VAL A 98 12.43 -9.92 -10.98
CA VAL A 98 13.44 -8.86 -11.12
C VAL A 98 14.69 -9.16 -10.27
N VAL A 99 14.50 -9.58 -9.02
CA VAL A 99 15.62 -9.92 -8.11
C VAL A 99 16.37 -11.16 -8.61
N VAL A 100 15.68 -12.22 -9.03
CA VAL A 100 16.31 -13.43 -9.58
C VAL A 100 17.12 -13.10 -10.84
N ASN A 101 16.55 -12.33 -11.76
CA ASN A 101 17.25 -11.94 -12.99
C ASN A 101 18.49 -11.09 -12.68
N LYS A 102 18.38 -10.10 -11.78
CA LYS A 102 19.52 -9.26 -11.38
C LYS A 102 20.63 -10.06 -10.69
N THR A 103 20.26 -11.09 -9.91
CA THR A 103 21.22 -11.99 -9.26
C THR A 103 21.93 -12.87 -10.28
N ASN A 104 21.19 -13.38 -11.28
CA ASN A 104 21.77 -14.16 -12.38
C ASN A 104 22.75 -13.34 -13.23
N ASP A 105 22.43 -12.07 -13.49
CA ASP A 105 23.34 -11.16 -14.20
C ASP A 105 24.65 -10.95 -13.42
N ILE A 106 24.57 -10.69 -12.11
CA ILE A 106 25.76 -10.54 -11.25
C ILE A 106 26.60 -11.82 -11.24
N ASN A 107 25.96 -12.99 -11.09
CA ASN A 107 26.66 -14.27 -11.09
C ASN A 107 27.36 -14.56 -12.43
N ASN A 108 26.76 -14.20 -13.55
CA ASN A 108 27.37 -14.32 -14.87
C ASN A 108 28.60 -13.41 -15.02
N ILE A 109 28.55 -12.17 -14.52
CA ILE A 109 29.70 -11.27 -14.51
C ILE A 109 30.84 -11.85 -13.68
N ILE A 110 30.57 -12.34 -12.46
CA ILE A 110 31.58 -12.92 -11.58
C ILE A 110 32.24 -14.16 -12.21
N ASN A 111 31.46 -15.01 -12.89
CA ASN A 111 31.99 -16.19 -13.58
C ASN A 111 32.80 -15.85 -14.82
N HIS A 112 32.59 -14.70 -15.45
CA HIS A 112 33.39 -14.25 -16.60
C HIS A 112 34.79 -13.76 -16.20
N PHE A 113 34.96 -13.32 -14.95
CA PHE A 113 36.24 -12.83 -14.41
C PHE A 113 37.01 -13.87 -13.59
N LYS A 114 36.53 -15.13 -13.53
CA LYS A 114 37.24 -16.27 -12.95
C LYS A 114 37.80 -17.15 -14.07
#